data_AF-A0A6N2RQZ4-F1
#
_entry.id   AF-A0A6N2RQZ4-F1
#
_cell.length_a   1.000
_cell.length_b   1.000
_cell.length_c   1.000
_cell.angle_alpha   90.00
_cell.angle_beta   90.00
_cell.angle_gamma   90.00
#
_symmetry.space_group_name_H-M   'P 1'
#
loop_
_entity.id
_entity.type
_entity.pdbx_description
1 polymer ?
#
loop_
_entity_poly.entity_id
_entity_poly.type
_entity_poly.pdbx_seq_one_letter_code
_entity_poly.pdbx_strand_id
1 'polypeptide(L)'
;MSYMENLNQKLEKIRKNAKLSRRALSNISGFNERTILSYEKAENPASDRYLEFVSLYFGYTKESILNDKSDLIKLDKFVNCLLMYQSIFNYDDNKMAELLEIPKDIKILNIKDETATEFYQETYIKNDEKRHIIDCIETAIKLKIKLSCLSNYTANDLLKTFIDKENKEFYNHYKQGFSDFFSLVKEGINFSDKLNELEKTGLEITPAYYASIIKKRNNPETLTPKLITDTLPKNHKKLIDLLPYASDEFINEVIEILEKKKNLSKL
;
A
#
# COMPACT_ATOMS: atom_id res chain seq x y z
N MET A 1 30.78 -16.80 -15.44
CA MET A 1 30.65 -15.33 -15.24
C MET A 1 29.18 -14.99 -15.38
N SER A 2 28.53 -14.59 -14.29
CA SER A 2 27.13 -14.12 -14.33
C SER A 2 27.10 -12.77 -15.06
N TYR A 3 26.25 -12.65 -16.08
CA TYR A 3 26.03 -11.40 -16.80
C TYR A 3 25.24 -10.48 -15.85
N MET A 4 25.90 -9.44 -15.32
CA MET A 4 25.23 -8.46 -14.44
C MET A 4 24.21 -7.68 -15.27
N GLU A 5 22.94 -7.70 -14.85
CA GLU A 5 21.83 -7.07 -15.57
C GLU A 5 21.68 -5.60 -15.17
N ASN A 6 21.61 -4.70 -16.16
CA ASN A 6 21.32 -3.29 -15.89
C ASN A 6 19.82 -3.06 -15.59
N LEU A 7 19.48 -1.92 -14.95
CA LEU A 7 18.10 -1.51 -14.64
C LEU A 7 17.10 -1.80 -15.77
N ASN A 8 17.43 -1.44 -16.99
CA ASN A 8 16.50 -1.53 -18.13
C ASN A 8 16.25 -2.98 -18.54
N GLN A 9 17.28 -3.83 -18.48
CA GLN A 9 17.17 -5.28 -18.64
C GLN A 9 16.33 -5.90 -17.52
N LYS A 10 16.48 -5.43 -16.27
CA LYS A 10 15.65 -5.88 -15.15
C LYS A 10 14.18 -5.53 -15.34
N LEU A 11 13.87 -4.30 -15.78
CA LEU A 11 12.50 -3.88 -16.10
C LEU A 11 11.89 -4.79 -17.18
N GLU A 12 12.63 -5.06 -18.26
CA GLU A 12 12.17 -5.96 -19.32
C GLU A 12 11.99 -7.40 -18.80
N LYS A 13 12.90 -7.89 -17.98
CA LYS A 13 12.88 -9.24 -17.37
C LYS A 13 11.69 -9.41 -16.43
N ILE A 14 11.41 -8.44 -15.55
CA ILE A 14 10.25 -8.46 -14.65
C ILE A 14 8.96 -8.62 -15.47
N ARG A 15 8.78 -7.78 -16.51
CA ARG A 15 7.59 -7.85 -17.37
C ARG A 15 7.48 -9.21 -18.09
N LYS A 16 8.58 -9.70 -18.67
CA LYS A 16 8.59 -10.99 -19.38
C LYS A 16 8.33 -12.18 -18.46
N ASN A 17 8.89 -12.18 -17.24
CA ASN A 17 8.64 -13.21 -16.24
C ASN A 17 7.18 -13.24 -15.81
N ALA A 18 6.52 -12.08 -15.75
CA ALA A 18 5.09 -11.97 -15.53
C ALA A 18 4.23 -12.31 -16.77
N LYS A 19 4.85 -12.70 -17.90
CA LYS A 19 4.20 -13.03 -19.18
C LYS A 19 3.33 -11.88 -19.73
N LEU A 20 3.73 -10.63 -19.48
CA LEU A 20 3.00 -9.46 -19.96
C LEU A 20 3.62 -8.88 -21.24
N SER A 21 2.78 -8.53 -22.21
CA SER A 21 3.19 -7.63 -23.29
C SER A 21 3.30 -6.18 -22.77
N ARG A 22 4.01 -5.31 -23.49
CA ARG A 22 4.06 -3.88 -23.12
C ARG A 22 2.67 -3.24 -23.15
N ARG A 23 1.85 -3.56 -24.16
CA ARG A 23 0.43 -3.21 -24.23
C ARG A 23 -0.36 -3.68 -23.00
N ALA A 24 -0.16 -4.92 -22.54
CA ALA A 24 -0.83 -5.42 -21.35
C ALA A 24 -0.41 -4.66 -20.10
N LEU A 25 0.90 -4.41 -19.92
CA LEU A 25 1.40 -3.60 -18.80
C LEU A 25 0.88 -2.16 -18.86
N SER A 26 0.79 -1.57 -20.06
CA SER A 26 0.19 -0.25 -20.28
C SER A 26 -1.28 -0.21 -19.83
N ASN A 27 -2.07 -1.22 -20.21
CA ASN A 27 -3.47 -1.33 -19.82
C ASN A 27 -3.68 -1.49 -18.31
N ILE A 28 -2.72 -2.09 -17.60
CA ILE A 28 -2.78 -2.33 -16.15
C ILE A 28 -2.31 -1.09 -15.38
N SER A 29 -1.18 -0.52 -15.79
CA SER A 29 -0.47 0.52 -15.05
C SER A 29 -0.89 1.95 -15.40
N GLY A 30 -1.47 2.12 -16.58
CA GLY A 30 -1.80 3.43 -17.15
C GLY A 30 -0.61 4.17 -17.77
N PHE A 31 0.62 3.64 -17.72
CA PHE A 31 1.75 4.21 -18.47
C PHE A 31 1.64 3.88 -19.96
N ASN A 32 1.98 4.82 -20.84
CA ASN A 32 1.94 4.59 -22.29
C ASN A 32 2.92 3.48 -22.70
N GLU A 33 2.50 2.58 -23.60
CA GLU A 33 3.33 1.50 -24.14
C GLU A 33 4.69 2.00 -24.69
N ARG A 34 4.71 3.15 -25.36
CA ARG A 34 5.94 3.76 -25.88
C ARG A 34 6.87 4.23 -24.75
N THR A 35 6.31 4.77 -23.67
CA THR A 35 7.07 5.16 -22.47
C THR A 35 7.70 3.92 -21.82
N ILE A 36 6.94 2.84 -21.68
CA ILE A 36 7.45 1.56 -21.15
C ILE A 36 8.60 1.03 -22.01
N LEU A 37 8.44 1.03 -23.35
CA LEU A 37 9.50 0.63 -24.28
C LEU A 37 10.76 1.48 -24.08
N SER A 38 10.59 2.80 -23.98
CA SER A 38 11.69 3.75 -23.84
C SER A 38 12.52 3.49 -22.58
N TYR A 39 11.87 3.16 -21.46
CA TYR A 39 12.55 2.76 -20.23
C TYR A 39 13.29 1.43 -20.39
N GLU A 40 12.67 0.40 -20.97
CA GLU A 40 13.31 -0.90 -21.21
C GLU A 40 14.49 -0.84 -22.20
N LYS A 41 14.52 0.17 -23.07
CA LYS A 41 15.56 0.36 -24.09
C LYS A 41 16.65 1.35 -23.70
N ALA A 42 16.63 1.88 -22.48
CA ALA A 42 17.56 2.92 -22.04
C ALA A 42 17.46 4.23 -22.84
N GLU A 43 16.37 4.44 -23.59
CA GLU A 43 16.19 5.66 -24.38
C GLU A 43 15.84 6.86 -23.50
N ASN A 44 15.14 6.61 -22.39
CA ASN A 44 14.84 7.59 -21.35
C ASN A 44 15.01 6.97 -19.95
N PRO A 45 15.40 7.75 -18.94
CA PRO A 45 15.43 7.28 -17.56
C PRO A 45 14.02 6.97 -17.06
N ALA A 46 13.87 5.85 -16.34
CA ALA A 46 12.61 5.46 -15.73
C ALA A 46 12.19 6.46 -14.63
N SER A 47 10.94 6.91 -14.66
CA SER A 47 10.43 7.80 -13.61
C SER A 47 10.25 7.08 -12.28
N ASP A 48 10.37 7.81 -11.17
CA ASP A 48 10.17 7.25 -9.82
C ASP A 48 8.79 6.60 -9.65
N ARG A 49 7.75 7.21 -10.21
CA ARG A 49 6.38 6.65 -10.18
C ARG A 49 6.28 5.31 -10.92
N TYR A 50 7.01 5.17 -12.03
CA TYR A 50 7.05 3.91 -12.77
C TYR A 50 7.81 2.84 -11.99
N LEU A 51 8.94 3.21 -11.38
CA LEU A 51 9.73 2.30 -10.56
C LEU A 51 8.98 1.84 -9.30
N GLU A 52 8.27 2.75 -8.63
CA GLU A 52 7.38 2.42 -7.52
C GLU A 52 6.27 1.46 -7.97
N PHE A 53 5.61 1.74 -9.09
CA PHE A 53 4.58 0.86 -9.63
C PHE A 53 5.14 -0.55 -9.90
N VAL A 54 6.27 -0.66 -10.59
CA VAL A 54 6.91 -1.96 -10.89
C VAL A 54 7.31 -2.67 -9.61
N SER A 55 7.87 -1.95 -8.63
CA SER A 55 8.24 -2.50 -7.32
C SER A 55 7.04 -3.12 -6.61
N LEU A 56 5.96 -2.36 -6.42
CA LEU A 56 4.82 -2.81 -5.62
C LEU A 56 3.92 -3.81 -6.36
N TYR A 57 3.65 -3.58 -7.65
CA TYR A 57 2.80 -4.47 -8.45
C TYR A 57 3.42 -5.86 -8.63
N PHE A 58 4.73 -5.93 -8.87
CA PHE A 58 5.42 -7.21 -9.05
C PHE A 58 6.04 -7.76 -7.75
N GLY A 59 6.00 -6.98 -6.66
CA GLY A 59 6.47 -7.37 -5.33
C GLY A 59 7.99 -7.53 -5.25
N TYR A 60 8.76 -6.59 -5.78
CA TYR A 60 10.22 -6.54 -5.68
C TYR A 60 10.67 -5.28 -4.94
N THR A 61 11.78 -5.35 -4.20
CA THR A 61 12.34 -4.15 -3.55
C THR A 61 12.80 -3.16 -4.63
N LYS A 62 12.53 -1.86 -4.45
CA LYS A 62 12.95 -0.83 -5.40
C LYS A 62 14.47 -0.81 -5.59
N GLU A 63 15.22 -1.05 -4.52
CA GLU A 63 16.68 -1.12 -4.55
C GLU A 63 17.18 -2.26 -5.44
N SER A 64 16.64 -3.47 -5.32
CA SER A 64 17.08 -4.59 -6.16
C SER A 64 16.78 -4.39 -7.64
N ILE A 65 15.81 -3.52 -7.97
CA ILE A 65 15.55 -3.08 -9.35
C ILE A 65 16.62 -2.08 -9.80
N LEU A 66 16.97 -1.11 -8.94
CA LEU A 66 17.92 -0.03 -9.24
C LEU A 66 19.39 -0.46 -9.25
N ASN A 67 19.77 -1.41 -8.39
CA ASN A 67 21.16 -1.79 -8.18
C ASN A 67 21.58 -2.84 -9.22
N ASP A 68 22.32 -2.42 -10.24
CA ASP A 68 22.82 -3.25 -11.35
C ASP A 68 23.69 -4.45 -10.92
N LYS A 69 24.10 -4.55 -9.65
CA LYS A 69 24.96 -5.61 -9.11
C LYS A 69 24.23 -6.66 -8.26
N SER A 70 22.93 -6.50 -8.07
CA SER A 70 22.12 -7.37 -7.20
C SER A 70 21.10 -8.19 -7.99
N ASP A 71 20.75 -9.38 -7.49
CA ASP A 71 19.59 -10.11 -7.99
C ASP A 71 18.28 -9.42 -7.55
N LEU A 72 17.19 -9.69 -8.24
CA LEU A 72 15.86 -9.17 -7.87
C LEU A 72 15.41 -9.80 -6.55
N ILE A 73 15.19 -8.97 -5.53
CA ILE A 73 14.77 -9.39 -4.19
C ILE A 73 13.27 -9.18 -4.04
N LYS A 74 12.55 -10.23 -3.63
CA LYS A 74 11.10 -10.15 -3.38
C LYS A 74 10.82 -9.37 -2.11
N LEU A 75 9.78 -8.54 -2.16
CA LEU A 75 9.20 -7.95 -0.97
C LEU A 75 8.48 -9.04 -0.16
N ASP A 76 8.60 -8.95 1.16
CA ASP A 76 7.74 -9.71 2.05
C ASP A 76 6.27 -9.31 1.83
N LYS A 77 5.34 -10.26 2.04
CA LYS A 77 3.92 -10.07 1.74
C LYS A 77 3.30 -8.96 2.61
N PHE A 78 3.62 -8.95 3.90
CA PHE A 78 3.14 -7.94 4.84
C PHE A 78 3.66 -6.56 4.44
N VAL A 79 4.97 -6.46 4.16
CA VAL A 79 5.60 -5.20 3.73
C VAL A 79 4.99 -4.70 2.42
N ASN A 80 4.85 -5.55 1.40
CA ASN A 80 4.28 -5.14 0.13
C ASN A 80 2.82 -4.64 0.28
N CYS A 81 2.03 -5.28 1.13
CA CYS A 81 0.67 -4.85 1.43
C CYS A 81 0.63 -3.46 2.07
N LEU A 82 1.50 -3.19 3.06
CA LEU A 82 1.60 -1.87 3.69
C LEU A 82 2.03 -0.79 2.70
N LEU A 83 3.02 -1.08 1.87
CA LEU A 83 3.50 -0.14 0.84
C LEU A 83 2.42 0.18 -0.20
N MET A 84 1.68 -0.84 -0.65
CA MET A 84 0.53 -0.63 -1.53
C MET A 84 -0.55 0.22 -0.85
N TYR A 85 -0.88 -0.07 0.41
CA TYR A 85 -1.86 0.71 1.18
C TYR A 85 -1.44 2.18 1.27
N GLN A 86 -0.19 2.42 1.69
CA GLN A 86 0.38 3.77 1.77
C GLN A 86 0.30 4.51 0.43
N SER A 87 0.71 3.85 -0.65
CA SER A 87 0.66 4.43 -1.99
C SER A 87 -0.78 4.71 -2.45
N ILE A 88 -1.75 3.81 -2.19
CA ILE A 88 -3.18 3.96 -2.54
C ILE A 88 -3.83 5.15 -1.81
N PHE A 89 -3.44 5.44 -0.59
CA PHE A 89 -4.00 6.55 0.18
C PHE A 89 -3.11 7.80 0.20
N ASN A 90 -1.94 7.74 -0.44
CA ASN A 90 -0.95 8.82 -0.46
C ASN A 90 -0.55 9.25 0.97
N TYR A 91 -0.41 8.27 1.86
CA TYR A 91 0.04 8.49 3.22
C TYR A 91 1.57 8.61 3.27
N ASP A 92 2.05 9.45 4.17
CA ASP A 92 3.46 9.48 4.53
C ASP A 92 3.73 8.48 5.68
N ASP A 93 5.00 8.27 5.97
CA ASP A 93 5.44 7.32 6.99
C ASP A 93 4.92 7.72 8.38
N ASN A 94 4.78 9.03 8.65
CA ASN A 94 4.20 9.54 9.89
C ASN A 94 2.74 9.14 10.04
N LYS A 95 1.95 9.25 8.97
CA LYS A 95 0.55 8.88 9.00
C LYS A 95 0.38 7.37 9.14
N MET A 96 1.24 6.57 8.49
CA MET A 96 1.24 5.13 8.68
C MET A 96 1.60 4.74 10.12
N ALA A 97 2.60 5.38 10.72
CA ALA A 97 2.95 5.15 12.12
C ALA A 97 1.80 5.52 13.07
N GLU A 98 1.11 6.64 12.83
CA GLU A 98 -0.08 7.04 13.59
C GLU A 98 -1.20 6.01 13.50
N LEU A 99 -1.53 5.54 12.28
CA LEU A 99 -2.60 4.56 12.06
C LEU A 99 -2.29 3.20 12.69
N LEU A 100 -1.01 2.84 12.76
CA LEU A 100 -0.56 1.59 13.36
C LEU A 100 -0.26 1.73 14.86
N GLU A 101 -0.41 2.94 15.43
CA GLU A 101 -0.06 3.27 16.83
C GLU A 101 1.40 2.94 17.16
N ILE A 102 2.28 3.11 16.19
CA ILE A 102 3.71 2.92 16.34
C ILE A 102 4.30 4.19 16.96
N PRO A 103 5.13 4.09 18.01
CA PRO A 103 5.83 5.24 18.57
C PRO A 103 6.66 5.97 17.50
N LYS A 104 6.50 7.29 17.40
CA LYS A 104 7.09 8.14 16.33
C LYS A 104 8.63 8.11 16.29
N ASP A 105 9.24 7.72 17.41
CA ASP A 105 10.68 7.53 17.61
C ASP A 105 11.20 6.21 17.03
N ILE A 106 10.32 5.25 16.72
CA ILE A 106 10.66 4.04 15.99
C ILE A 106 10.42 4.28 14.50
N LYS A 107 11.50 4.38 13.72
CA LYS A 107 11.47 4.38 12.25
C LYS A 107 11.08 2.99 11.72
N ILE A 108 9.86 2.52 11.97
CA ILE A 108 9.41 1.20 11.48
C ILE A 108 9.29 1.20 9.95
N LEU A 109 9.07 2.36 9.36
CA LEU A 109 8.76 2.51 7.94
C LEU A 109 9.46 3.74 7.37
N ASN A 110 10.79 3.87 7.50
CA ASN A 110 11.49 4.80 6.61
C ASN A 110 11.53 4.15 5.21
N ILE A 111 10.38 4.13 4.53
CA ILE A 111 10.11 3.35 3.31
C ILE A 111 10.95 3.83 2.12
N LYS A 112 11.59 4.99 2.27
CA LYS A 112 12.52 5.58 1.32
C LYS A 112 13.99 5.22 1.60
N ASP A 113 14.28 4.53 2.70
CA ASP A 113 15.63 4.35 3.23
C ASP A 113 15.92 2.86 3.50
N GLU A 114 16.97 2.37 2.85
CA GLU A 114 17.31 0.96 2.65
C GLU A 114 17.37 0.14 3.95
N THR A 115 17.71 0.80 5.06
CA THR A 115 17.84 0.19 6.40
C THR A 115 16.53 -0.24 7.04
N ALA A 116 15.37 0.34 6.68
CA ALA A 116 14.09 -0.02 7.31
C ALA A 116 13.55 -1.37 6.81
N THR A 117 13.79 -1.70 5.54
CA THR A 117 13.38 -2.99 4.96
C THR A 117 14.28 -4.13 5.46
N GLU A 118 15.59 -3.89 5.55
CA GLU A 118 16.54 -4.83 6.17
C GLU A 118 16.27 -4.98 7.68
N PHE A 119 16.00 -3.90 8.41
CA PHE A 119 15.67 -3.99 9.83
C PHE A 119 14.37 -4.77 10.07
N TYR A 120 13.33 -4.60 9.26
CA TYR A 120 12.10 -5.37 9.39
C TYR A 120 12.33 -6.86 9.03
N GLN A 121 13.07 -7.14 7.96
CA GLN A 121 13.41 -8.51 7.56
C GLN A 121 14.33 -9.22 8.57
N GLU A 122 15.34 -8.55 9.11
CA GLU A 122 16.28 -9.15 10.06
C GLU A 122 15.73 -9.22 11.49
N THR A 123 14.93 -8.24 11.92
CA THR A 123 14.42 -8.18 13.30
C THR A 123 13.13 -8.99 13.47
N TYR A 124 12.23 -9.02 12.48
CA TYR A 124 10.94 -9.69 12.61
C TYR A 124 10.88 -11.09 11.96
N ILE A 125 11.50 -11.30 10.80
CA ILE A 125 11.38 -12.60 10.08
C ILE A 125 12.32 -13.66 10.67
N LYS A 126 13.51 -13.29 11.17
CA LYS A 126 14.49 -14.28 11.66
C LYS A 126 14.35 -14.67 13.13
N ASN A 127 13.71 -13.87 13.98
CA ASN A 127 13.77 -14.06 15.44
C ASN A 127 12.45 -14.43 16.14
N ASP A 128 11.26 -14.19 15.57
CA ASP A 128 10.00 -14.64 16.18
C ASP A 128 8.84 -14.69 15.17
N GLU A 129 8.68 -15.81 14.45
CA GLU A 129 7.53 -16.06 13.56
C GLU A 129 6.18 -15.76 14.26
N LYS A 130 6.12 -15.93 15.59
CA LYS A 130 4.92 -15.63 16.38
C LYS A 130 4.64 -14.14 16.51
N ARG A 131 5.67 -13.29 16.55
CA ARG A 131 5.52 -11.84 16.62
C ARG A 131 4.97 -11.29 15.32
N HIS A 132 5.52 -11.75 14.19
CA HIS A 132 5.04 -11.39 12.85
C HIS A 132 3.54 -11.70 12.65
N ILE A 133 3.08 -12.82 13.22
CA ILE A 133 1.67 -13.22 13.23
C ILE A 133 0.79 -12.21 13.97
N ILE A 134 1.22 -11.74 15.15
CA ILE A 134 0.49 -10.74 15.95
C ILE A 134 0.44 -9.41 15.20
N ASP A 135 1.55 -8.97 14.61
CA ASP A 135 1.61 -7.72 13.83
C ASP A 135 0.65 -7.74 12.65
N CYS A 136 0.50 -8.90 11.97
CA CYS A 136 -0.48 -9.07 10.91
C CYS A 136 -1.92 -8.87 11.41
N ILE A 137 -2.27 -9.44 12.58
CA ILE A 137 -3.61 -9.32 13.17
C ILE A 137 -3.90 -7.86 13.53
N GLU A 138 -3.01 -7.23 14.28
CA GLU A 138 -3.21 -5.84 14.72
C GLU A 138 -3.30 -4.89 13.53
N THR A 139 -2.43 -5.07 12.53
CA THR A 139 -2.44 -4.28 11.29
C THR A 139 -3.73 -4.48 10.52
N ALA A 140 -4.23 -5.72 10.39
CA ALA A 140 -5.49 -6.01 9.72
C ALA A 140 -6.65 -5.26 10.37
N ILE A 141 -6.70 -5.26 11.70
CA ILE A 141 -7.75 -4.61 12.49
C ILE A 141 -7.65 -3.08 12.39
N LYS A 142 -6.46 -2.52 12.62
CA LYS A 142 -6.22 -1.06 12.62
C LYS A 142 -6.49 -0.45 11.25
N LEU A 143 -6.01 -1.09 10.19
CA LEU A 143 -6.17 -0.61 8.81
C LEU A 143 -7.46 -1.09 8.14
N LYS A 144 -8.25 -1.95 8.81
CA LYS A 144 -9.48 -2.56 8.28
C LYS A 144 -9.26 -3.26 6.93
N ILE A 145 -8.17 -4.02 6.83
CA ILE A 145 -7.79 -4.78 5.63
C ILE A 145 -8.01 -6.27 5.87
N LYS A 146 -8.22 -7.03 4.78
CA LYS A 146 -8.27 -8.49 4.87
C LYS A 146 -6.92 -9.02 5.35
N LEU A 147 -6.93 -9.95 6.30
CA LEU A 147 -5.73 -10.57 6.85
C LEU A 147 -5.00 -11.41 5.79
N SER A 148 -5.76 -11.99 4.85
CA SER A 148 -5.26 -12.72 3.68
C SER A 148 -4.39 -11.87 2.74
N CYS A 149 -4.46 -10.53 2.81
CA CYS A 149 -3.55 -9.62 2.12
C CYS A 149 -2.17 -9.51 2.81
N LEU A 150 -2.13 -9.64 4.13
CA LEU A 150 -0.91 -9.47 4.94
C LEU A 150 -0.13 -10.78 5.12
N SER A 151 -0.85 -11.91 5.21
CA SER A 151 -0.25 -13.18 5.61
C SER A 151 -0.69 -14.34 4.71
N ASN A 152 0.13 -15.40 4.67
CA ASN A 152 -0.25 -16.68 4.07
C ASN A 152 -0.90 -17.63 5.09
N TYR A 153 -0.92 -17.27 6.36
CA TYR A 153 -1.54 -18.03 7.43
C TYR A 153 -3.04 -17.72 7.53
N THR A 154 -3.84 -18.72 7.90
CA THR A 154 -5.27 -18.53 8.15
C THR A 154 -5.50 -17.88 9.50
N ALA A 155 -6.66 -17.25 9.71
CA ALA A 155 -7.06 -16.74 11.03
C ALA A 155 -6.92 -17.80 12.13
N ASN A 156 -7.21 -19.07 11.82
CA ASN A 156 -7.07 -20.18 12.76
C ASN A 156 -5.61 -20.51 13.11
N ASP A 157 -4.69 -20.49 12.14
CA ASP A 157 -3.26 -20.69 12.39
C ASP A 157 -2.71 -19.59 13.31
N LEU A 158 -3.21 -18.38 13.12
CA LEU A 158 -2.81 -17.18 13.85
C LEU A 158 -3.33 -17.20 15.30
N LEU A 159 -4.60 -17.58 15.49
CA LEU A 159 -5.22 -17.73 16.82
C LEU A 159 -4.56 -18.84 17.64
N LYS A 160 -4.24 -19.96 17.01
CA LYS A 160 -3.51 -21.04 17.67
C LYS A 160 -2.15 -20.57 18.19
N THR A 161 -1.45 -19.76 17.39
CA THR A 161 -0.14 -19.21 17.77
C THR A 161 -0.25 -18.21 18.93
N PHE A 162 -1.26 -17.34 18.92
CA PHE A 162 -1.55 -16.41 20.02
C PHE A 162 -1.79 -17.16 21.34
N ILE A 163 -2.67 -18.16 21.31
CA ILE A 163 -2.98 -19.02 22.46
C ILE A 163 -1.74 -19.79 22.94
N ASP A 164 -0.91 -20.32 22.03
CA ASP A 164 0.29 -21.08 22.37
C ASP A 164 1.43 -20.22 22.95
N LYS A 165 1.51 -18.92 22.62
CA LYS A 165 2.51 -17.98 23.19
C LYS A 165 2.13 -17.59 24.61
N GLU A 166 0.89 -17.15 24.81
CA GLU A 166 0.32 -16.83 26.10
C GLU A 166 0.37 -18.06 27.03
N ASN A 167 -0.02 -19.25 26.56
CA ASN A 167 0.08 -20.48 27.36
C ASN A 167 1.51 -20.83 27.82
N LYS A 168 2.56 -20.47 27.06
CA LYS A 168 3.96 -20.73 27.44
C LYS A 168 4.46 -19.76 28.52
N GLU A 169 4.04 -18.50 28.48
CA GLU A 169 4.31 -17.54 29.55
C GLU A 169 3.46 -17.86 30.79
N PHE A 170 2.20 -18.27 30.60
CA PHE A 170 1.27 -18.70 31.62
C PHE A 170 1.73 -19.96 32.38
N TYR A 171 2.23 -20.98 31.67
CA TYR A 171 2.77 -22.21 32.30
C TYR A 171 3.99 -21.94 33.18
N ASN A 172 4.79 -20.93 32.83
CA ASN A 172 6.00 -20.58 33.56
C ASN A 172 5.73 -19.69 34.80
N HIS A 173 4.53 -19.13 34.97
CA HIS A 173 4.22 -18.13 36.01
C HIS A 173 3.26 -18.54 37.12
N TYR A 174 2.83 -19.82 37.18
CA TYR A 174 2.12 -20.54 38.27
C TYR A 174 0.70 -21.05 37.96
N LYS A 175 0.48 -22.30 38.40
CA LYS A 175 -0.57 -22.88 39.29
C LYS A 175 -1.71 -22.01 39.91
N GLN A 176 -1.94 -20.75 39.53
CA GLN A 176 -2.99 -19.90 40.09
C GLN A 176 -3.73 -19.16 38.96
N GLY A 177 -4.99 -19.53 38.71
CA GLY A 177 -5.95 -18.66 38.01
C GLY A 177 -6.60 -19.26 36.77
N PHE A 178 -7.63 -20.09 36.95
CA PHE A 178 -8.51 -20.50 35.85
C PHE A 178 -9.21 -19.31 35.16
N SER A 179 -9.37 -18.16 35.84
CA SER A 179 -10.02 -16.93 35.34
C SER A 179 -9.27 -16.28 34.17
N ASP A 180 -7.95 -16.27 34.22
CA ASP A 180 -7.12 -15.55 33.24
C ASP A 180 -7.05 -16.32 31.92
N PHE A 181 -7.01 -17.66 32.00
CA PHE A 181 -7.16 -18.53 30.84
C PHE A 181 -8.50 -18.34 30.12
N PHE A 182 -9.62 -18.25 30.85
CA PHE A 182 -10.93 -17.98 30.21
C PHE A 182 -10.99 -16.60 29.55
N SER A 183 -10.33 -15.60 30.11
CA SER A 183 -10.24 -14.25 29.53
C SER A 183 -9.44 -14.26 28.22
N LEU A 184 -8.29 -14.95 28.20
CA LEU A 184 -7.47 -15.14 27.00
C LEU A 184 -8.20 -15.93 25.92
N VAL A 185 -8.89 -17.01 26.28
CA VAL A 185 -9.74 -17.77 25.34
C VAL A 185 -10.85 -16.89 24.77
N LYS A 186 -11.47 -16.05 25.60
CA LYS A 186 -12.52 -15.11 25.15
C LYS A 186 -11.97 -14.03 24.23
N GLU A 187 -10.77 -13.51 24.48
CA GLU A 187 -10.08 -12.60 23.57
C GLU A 187 -9.74 -13.27 22.25
N GLY A 188 -9.21 -14.50 22.28
CA GLY A 188 -8.97 -15.30 21.08
C GLY A 188 -10.23 -15.52 20.25
N ILE A 189 -11.36 -15.85 20.89
CA ILE A 189 -12.66 -15.98 20.20
C ILE A 189 -13.08 -14.64 19.59
N ASN A 190 -13.00 -13.54 20.33
CA ASN A 190 -13.34 -12.21 19.82
C ASN A 190 -12.46 -11.80 18.62
N PHE A 191 -11.17 -12.12 18.65
CA PHE A 191 -10.29 -11.92 17.50
C PHE A 191 -10.70 -12.78 16.31
N SER A 192 -11.08 -14.04 16.54
CA SER A 192 -11.59 -14.91 15.48
C SER A 192 -12.79 -14.30 14.77
N ASP A 193 -13.78 -13.84 15.52
CA ASP A 193 -15.00 -13.25 14.96
C ASP A 193 -14.68 -11.97 14.18
N LYS A 194 -13.84 -11.09 14.73
CA LYS A 194 -13.37 -9.88 14.05
C LYS A 194 -12.58 -10.18 12.78
N LEU A 195 -11.69 -11.16 12.81
CA LEU A 195 -10.88 -11.55 11.65
C LEU A 195 -11.75 -12.19 10.57
N ASN A 196 -12.72 -13.03 10.95
CA ASN A 196 -13.69 -13.61 10.02
C ASN A 196 -14.60 -12.54 9.40
N GLU A 197 -14.96 -11.50 10.17
CA GLU A 197 -15.68 -10.34 9.65
C GLU A 197 -14.80 -9.53 8.69
N LEU A 198 -13.56 -9.23 9.06
CA LEU A 198 -12.60 -8.52 8.22
C LEU A 198 -12.30 -9.25 6.93
N GLU A 199 -12.23 -10.58 6.91
CA GLU A 199 -12.09 -11.33 5.65
C GLU A 199 -13.27 -11.11 4.70
N LYS A 200 -14.47 -10.82 5.23
CA LYS A 200 -15.67 -10.54 4.43
C LYS A 200 -15.77 -9.07 4.02
N THR A 201 -15.45 -8.15 4.93
CA THR A 201 -15.76 -6.72 4.79
C THR A 201 -14.54 -5.82 4.62
N GLY A 202 -13.36 -6.32 5.00
CA GLY A 202 -12.11 -5.59 4.95
C GLY A 202 -11.65 -5.27 3.53
N LEU A 203 -10.85 -4.22 3.42
CA LEU A 203 -10.30 -3.78 2.15
C LEU A 203 -9.29 -4.81 1.61
N GLU A 204 -9.46 -5.19 0.35
CA GLU A 204 -8.65 -6.18 -0.33
C GLU A 204 -7.46 -5.52 -1.06
N ILE A 205 -6.39 -5.28 -0.32
CA ILE A 205 -5.15 -4.70 -0.85
C ILE A 205 -4.37 -5.78 -1.63
N THR A 206 -4.57 -5.80 -2.94
CA THR A 206 -3.90 -6.71 -3.88
C THR A 206 -3.18 -5.93 -4.98
N PRO A 207 -2.22 -6.54 -5.71
CA PRO A 207 -1.60 -5.91 -6.86
C PRO A 207 -2.62 -5.45 -7.92
N ALA A 208 -3.70 -6.21 -8.11
CA ALA A 208 -4.79 -5.85 -9.03
C ALA A 208 -5.55 -4.60 -8.56
N TYR A 209 -5.90 -4.55 -7.27
CA TYR A 209 -6.54 -3.38 -6.68
C TYR A 209 -5.62 -2.15 -6.75
N TYR A 210 -4.35 -2.29 -6.34
CA TYR A 210 -3.33 -1.26 -6.46
C TYR A 210 -3.22 -0.71 -7.89
N ALA A 211 -3.08 -1.59 -8.88
CA ALA A 211 -3.00 -1.19 -10.28
C ALA A 211 -4.25 -0.44 -10.75
N SER A 212 -5.45 -0.84 -10.31
CA SER A 212 -6.68 -0.15 -10.67
C SER A 212 -6.70 1.31 -10.19
N ILE A 213 -6.14 1.59 -9.01
CA ILE A 213 -6.03 2.94 -8.46
C ILE A 213 -4.93 3.73 -9.18
N ILE A 214 -3.74 3.14 -9.36
CA ILE A 214 -2.64 3.81 -10.06
C ILE A 214 -2.99 4.13 -11.51
N LYS A 215 -3.69 3.23 -12.21
CA LYS A 215 -4.17 3.47 -13.56
C LYS A 215 -5.07 4.70 -13.64
N LYS A 216 -6.03 4.84 -12.71
CA LYS A 216 -6.90 6.01 -12.61
C LYS A 216 -6.13 7.29 -12.32
N ARG A 217 -5.02 7.22 -11.57
CA ARG A 217 -4.16 8.40 -11.32
C ARG A 217 -3.32 8.79 -12.53
N ASN A 218 -2.84 7.80 -13.28
CA ASN A 218 -2.02 8.02 -14.48
C ASN A 218 -2.87 8.43 -15.69
N ASN A 219 -4.10 7.93 -15.76
CA ASN A 219 -5.12 8.32 -16.71
C ASN A 219 -6.36 8.70 -15.93
N PRO A 220 -6.41 9.89 -15.30
CA PRO A 220 -7.67 10.41 -14.79
C PRO A 220 -8.63 10.33 -15.96
N GLU A 221 -9.77 9.67 -15.77
CA GLU A 221 -10.82 9.68 -16.77
C GLU A 221 -10.99 11.15 -17.16
N THR A 222 -10.76 11.47 -18.44
CA THR A 222 -11.17 12.76 -18.98
C THR A 222 -12.69 12.70 -19.03
N LEU A 223 -13.32 12.75 -17.86
CA LEU A 223 -14.59 13.42 -17.71
C LEU A 223 -14.26 14.85 -18.09
N THR A 224 -14.42 15.13 -19.39
CA THR A 224 -14.50 16.48 -19.91
C THR A 224 -15.44 17.19 -18.93
N PRO A 225 -14.95 18.15 -18.13
CA PRO A 225 -15.82 18.84 -17.20
C PRO A 225 -17.02 19.31 -18.03
N LYS A 226 -18.24 19.14 -17.54
CA LYS A 226 -19.39 19.84 -18.14
C LYS A 226 -18.91 21.27 -18.36
N LEU A 227 -18.84 21.68 -19.62
CA LEU A 227 -18.45 23.02 -20.03
C LEU A 227 -19.35 24.02 -19.31
N ILE A 228 -18.91 24.46 -18.14
CA ILE A 228 -19.42 25.63 -17.43
C ILE A 228 -18.18 26.45 -17.08
N THR A 229 -17.35 26.73 -18.09
CA THR A 229 -16.23 27.65 -17.94
C THR A 229 -16.63 29.08 -18.27
N ASP A 230 -17.78 29.37 -18.90
CA ASP A 230 -18.09 30.75 -19.33
C ASP A 230 -18.85 31.62 -18.32
N THR A 231 -19.41 31.06 -17.25
CA THR A 231 -20.28 31.81 -16.31
C THR A 231 -19.60 32.27 -15.02
N LEU A 232 -18.42 31.74 -14.68
CA LEU A 232 -17.69 32.09 -13.45
C LEU A 232 -16.84 33.37 -13.60
N PRO A 233 -16.85 34.29 -12.62
CA PRO A 233 -15.97 35.46 -12.62
C PRO A 233 -14.48 35.08 -12.70
N LYS A 234 -13.66 35.90 -13.38
CA LYS A 234 -12.22 35.63 -13.61
C LYS A 234 -11.43 35.29 -12.33
N ASN A 235 -11.80 35.88 -11.19
CA ASN A 235 -11.10 35.66 -9.92
C ASN A 235 -11.37 34.27 -9.34
N HIS A 236 -12.54 33.68 -9.61
CA HIS A 236 -12.89 32.33 -9.17
C HIS A 236 -12.24 31.26 -10.04
N LYS A 237 -12.08 31.52 -11.36
CA LYS A 237 -11.33 30.65 -12.28
C LYS A 237 -9.88 30.46 -11.82
N LYS A 238 -9.21 31.56 -11.45
CA LYS A 238 -7.85 31.50 -10.90
C LYS A 238 -7.73 30.62 -9.64
N LEU A 239 -8.78 30.56 -8.83
CA LEU A 239 -8.81 29.74 -7.61
C LEU A 239 -8.93 28.24 -7.93
N ILE A 240 -9.67 27.90 -8.98
CA ILE A 240 -9.80 26.52 -9.49
C ILE A 240 -8.51 26.10 -10.21
N ASP A 241 -7.88 26.99 -10.98
CA ASP A 241 -6.60 26.75 -11.66
C ASP A 241 -5.45 26.49 -10.67
N LEU A 242 -5.58 26.95 -9.41
CA LEU A 242 -4.64 26.70 -8.31
C LEU A 242 -4.86 25.34 -7.62
N LEU A 243 -5.85 24.55 -8.03
CA LEU A 243 -6.16 23.23 -7.50
C LEU A 243 -5.85 22.11 -8.51
N PRO A 244 -4.64 22.01 -9.09
CA PRO A 244 -4.33 21.03 -10.14
C PRO A 244 -4.38 19.56 -9.67
N TYR A 245 -4.60 19.31 -8.37
CA TYR A 245 -4.60 17.98 -7.77
C TYR A 245 -5.82 17.69 -6.89
N ALA A 246 -6.85 18.54 -6.89
CA ALA A 246 -8.08 18.26 -6.18
C ALA A 246 -8.94 17.23 -6.94
N SER A 247 -9.71 16.42 -6.21
CA SER A 247 -10.67 15.50 -6.81
C SER A 247 -11.81 16.29 -7.50
N ASP A 248 -12.39 15.71 -8.54
CA ASP A 248 -13.50 16.35 -9.26
C ASP A 248 -14.70 16.62 -8.36
N GLU A 249 -14.98 15.74 -7.38
CA GLU A 249 -16.00 15.98 -6.35
C GLU A 249 -15.72 17.25 -5.55
N PHE A 250 -14.47 17.45 -5.12
CA PHE A 250 -14.08 18.64 -4.39
C PHE A 250 -14.13 19.89 -5.27
N ILE A 251 -13.69 19.81 -6.52
CA ILE A 251 -13.78 20.94 -7.47
C ILE A 251 -15.24 21.32 -7.72
N ASN A 252 -16.14 20.34 -7.88
CA ASN A 252 -17.57 20.58 -8.06
C ASN A 252 -18.22 21.19 -6.81
N GLU A 253 -17.87 20.71 -5.62
CA GLU A 253 -18.33 21.29 -4.34
C GLU A 253 -17.88 22.76 -4.21
N VAL A 254 -16.62 23.05 -4.54
CA VAL A 254 -16.08 24.42 -4.56
C VAL A 254 -16.81 25.31 -5.57
N ILE A 255 -17.10 24.80 -6.78
CA ILE A 255 -17.88 25.54 -7.79
C ILE A 255 -19.29 25.86 -7.27
N GLU A 256 -20.00 24.90 -6.69
CA GLU A 256 -21.34 25.13 -6.13
C GLU A 256 -21.34 26.20 -5.03
N ILE A 257 -20.33 26.17 -4.14
CA ILE A 257 -20.18 27.18 -3.08
C ILE A 257 -19.95 28.57 -3.69
N LEU A 258 -19.11 28.68 -4.72
CA LEU A 258 -18.79 29.94 -5.39
C LEU A 258 -19.99 30.51 -6.16
N GLU A 259 -20.80 29.65 -6.79
CA GLU A 259 -22.05 30.05 -7.45
C GLU A 259 -23.10 30.54 -6.43
N LYS A 260 -23.27 29.83 -5.30
CA LYS A 260 -24.15 30.27 -4.21
C LYS A 260 -23.72 31.62 -3.64
N LYS A 261 -22.41 31.84 -3.45
CA LYS A 261 -21.88 33.14 -2.97
C LYS A 261 -22.04 34.28 -3.98
N LYS A 262 -21.94 34.01 -5.29
CA LYS A 262 -22.21 35.00 -6.35
C LYS A 262 -23.66 35.52 -6.32
N ASN A 263 -24.60 34.67 -5.90
CA ASN A 263 -26.00 35.07 -5.73
C ASN A 263 -26.27 35.84 -4.42
N LEU A 264 -25.45 35.62 -3.38
CA LEU A 264 -25.50 36.39 -2.12
C LEU A 264 -24.90 37.79 -2.24
N SER A 265 -23.91 38.01 -3.11
CA SER A 265 -23.30 39.33 -3.34
C SER A 265 -24.13 40.26 -4.25
N LYS A 266 -25.34 39.83 -4.63
CA LYS A 266 -26.30 40.57 -5.47
C LYS A 266 -27.58 40.96 -4.74
N LEU A 267 -27.69 40.60 -3.46
CA LEU A 267 -28.69 41.10 -2.51
C LEU A 267 -28.05 42.21 -1.66
#